data_AF-A0A401J3X8-F1
#
_entry.id   AF-A0A401J3X8-F1
#
_cell.length_a   1.000
_cell.length_b   1.000
_cell.length_c   1.000
_cell.angle_alpha   90.00
_cell.angle_beta   90.00
_cell.angle_gamma   90.00
#
_symmetry.space_group_name_H-M   'P 1'
#
loop_
_entity.id
_entity.type
_entity.pdbx_description
1 polymer ?
#
loop_
_entity_poly.entity_id
_entity_poly.type
_entity_poly.pdbx_seq_one_letter_code
_entity_poly.pdbx_strand_id
1 'polypeptide(L)'
;MATIVAEALALLQRGDSASAHGLIDAACARGDGDALAMRALWRVEGRWLPRDLAAARVDLAAANSIGAARILAGFLASGIGGARDWAGALTMLDDWADRDPIAAGQRALIAAMAIDAHGDPLAWPTPEPLSDSPMIHALPGLLTPSECDLLASLSDRRLRPALIFHEGQKRFVADPVRDSDAAGFPIVSEWPAIHAINRRLAAASGTTVEQGETLQVLRYRPGQQYRVHLDAVPGLSNQRSLTLLVYLNDDYTGGQTHFTRLPLSHRGRKGDGLLFANILPDGRPDPMSEHAGLPVQSGIKLIASRWIRQRPPDGLDGFGQHEAMA
;
A
#
# COMPACT_ATOMS: atom_id res chain seq x y z
N MET A 1 10.45 -7.19 33.45
CA MET A 1 11.72 -6.67 32.89
C MET A 1 11.39 -5.99 31.57
N ALA A 2 11.97 -4.82 31.29
CA ALA A 2 11.79 -4.18 29.99
C ALA A 2 12.48 -5.04 28.91
N THR A 3 11.89 -5.13 27.72
CA THR A 3 12.55 -5.80 26.59
C THR A 3 13.67 -4.92 26.06
N ILE A 4 14.67 -5.52 25.41
CA ILE A 4 15.78 -4.79 24.77
C ILE A 4 15.24 -3.72 23.80
N VAL A 5 14.17 -4.04 23.07
CA VAL A 5 13.47 -3.10 22.18
C VAL A 5 12.87 -1.92 22.95
N ALA A 6 12.21 -2.16 24.10
CA ALA A 6 11.63 -1.10 24.90
C ALA A 6 12.71 -0.15 25.46
N GLU A 7 13.85 -0.70 25.88
CA GLU A 7 14.99 0.09 26.34
C GLU A 7 15.61 0.93 25.22
N ALA A 8 15.78 0.35 24.03
CA ALA A 8 16.26 1.06 22.85
C ALA A 8 15.32 2.20 22.44
N LEU A 9 13.99 1.97 22.45
CA LEU A 9 13.00 3.01 22.18
C LEU A 9 13.04 4.14 23.21
N ALA A 10 13.23 3.81 24.49
CA ALA A 10 13.36 4.82 25.55
C ALA A 10 14.63 5.67 25.39
N LEU A 11 15.73 5.09 24.90
CA LEU A 11 16.96 5.82 24.55
C LEU A 11 16.71 6.78 23.37
N LEU A 12 16.05 6.30 22.31
CA LEU A 12 15.68 7.12 21.16
C LEU A 12 14.78 8.31 21.55
N GLN A 13 13.81 8.10 22.43
CA GLN A 13 12.93 9.16 22.92
C GLN A 13 13.67 10.26 23.68
N ARG A 14 14.82 9.93 24.29
CA ARG A 14 15.70 10.89 24.98
C ARG A 14 16.75 11.50 24.05
N GLY A 15 16.76 11.16 22.77
CA GLY A 15 17.73 11.63 21.79
C GLY A 15 19.08 10.89 21.83
N ASP A 16 19.19 9.79 22.56
CA ASP A 16 20.43 8.99 22.66
C ASP A 16 20.41 7.84 21.65
N SER A 17 20.53 8.18 20.36
CA SER A 17 20.54 7.21 19.27
C SER A 17 21.79 6.32 19.28
N ALA A 18 22.94 6.84 19.72
CA ALA A 18 24.18 6.09 19.78
C ALA A 18 24.08 4.91 20.75
N SER A 19 23.58 5.12 21.96
CA SER A 19 23.36 4.04 22.93
C SER A 19 22.28 3.07 22.46
N ALA A 20 21.21 3.57 21.83
CA ALA A 20 20.16 2.71 21.27
C ALA A 20 20.71 1.76 20.20
N HIS A 21 21.57 2.27 19.29
CA HIS A 21 22.24 1.44 18.28
C HIS A 21 23.17 0.42 18.92
N GLY A 22 24.04 0.85 19.85
CA GLY A 22 24.96 -0.06 20.53
C GLY A 22 24.25 -1.19 21.28
N LEU A 23 23.11 -0.88 21.92
CA LEU A 23 22.29 -1.87 22.61
C LEU A 23 21.70 -2.91 21.63
N ILE A 24 21.12 -2.44 20.52
CA ILE A 24 20.53 -3.32 19.50
C ILE A 24 21.59 -4.15 18.79
N ASP A 25 22.73 -3.56 18.39
CA ASP A 25 23.79 -4.31 17.73
C ASP A 25 24.41 -5.38 18.64
N ALA A 26 24.61 -5.07 19.92
CA ALA A 26 25.09 -6.05 20.89
C ALA A 26 24.09 -7.21 21.07
N ALA A 27 22.79 -6.93 21.06
CA ALA A 27 21.75 -7.95 21.14
C ALA A 27 21.66 -8.80 19.86
N CYS A 28 21.70 -8.17 18.69
CA CYS A 28 21.78 -8.85 17.40
C CYS A 28 22.98 -9.80 17.31
N ALA A 29 24.15 -9.39 17.83
CA ALA A 29 25.35 -10.23 17.87
C ALA A 29 25.18 -11.50 18.72
N ARG A 30 24.21 -11.52 19.63
CA ARG A 30 23.83 -12.70 20.43
C ARG A 30 22.67 -13.50 19.83
N GLY A 31 22.17 -13.10 18.66
CA GLY A 31 21.04 -13.76 17.99
C GLY A 31 19.67 -13.40 18.57
N ASP A 32 19.52 -12.24 19.22
CA ASP A 32 18.23 -11.78 19.74
C ASP A 32 17.27 -11.43 18.58
N GLY A 33 16.17 -12.17 18.49
CA GLY A 33 15.22 -12.06 17.37
C GLY A 33 14.46 -10.73 17.31
N ASP A 34 14.12 -10.17 18.46
CA ASP A 34 13.41 -8.89 18.55
C ASP A 34 14.33 -7.72 18.16
N ALA A 35 15.60 -7.77 18.60
CA ALA A 35 16.62 -6.82 18.19
C ALA A 35 16.91 -6.89 16.68
N LEU A 36 17.00 -8.09 16.11
CA LEU A 36 17.16 -8.30 14.67
C LEU A 36 15.99 -7.71 13.88
N ALA A 37 14.75 -7.97 14.30
CA ALA A 37 13.56 -7.39 13.68
C ALA A 37 13.56 -5.85 13.78
N MET A 38 13.96 -5.28 14.92
CA MET A 38 14.06 -3.83 15.09
C MET A 38 15.13 -3.21 14.18
N ARG A 39 16.31 -3.83 14.10
CA ARG A 39 17.40 -3.36 13.23
C ARG A 39 17.02 -3.43 11.75
N ALA A 40 16.33 -4.50 11.33
CA ALA A 40 15.76 -4.60 10.00
C ALA A 40 14.84 -3.42 9.70
N LEU A 41 13.90 -3.07 10.59
CA LEU A 41 13.00 -1.94 10.40
C LEU A 41 13.75 -0.60 10.32
N TRP A 42 14.78 -0.39 11.13
CA TRP A 42 15.62 0.81 11.03
C TRP A 42 16.35 0.91 9.69
N ARG A 43 16.86 -0.22 9.17
CA ARG A 43 17.47 -0.32 7.83
C ARG A 43 16.46 -0.14 6.71
N VAL A 44 15.20 -0.52 6.92
CA VAL A 44 14.13 -0.23 5.95
C VAL A 44 13.80 1.25 5.97
N GLU A 45 13.62 1.86 7.14
CA GLU A 45 13.22 3.25 7.25
C GLU A 45 14.30 4.24 6.81
N GLY A 46 15.57 3.97 7.13
CA GLY A 46 16.67 4.90 6.84
C GLY A 46 16.79 6.07 7.81
N ARG A 47 15.95 6.15 8.85
CA ARG A 47 15.93 7.26 9.82
C ARG A 47 17.07 7.17 10.83
N TRP A 48 17.28 5.98 11.39
CA TRP A 48 18.22 5.75 12.48
C TRP A 48 19.51 5.09 12.00
N LEU A 49 19.39 4.19 11.01
CA LEU A 49 20.52 3.59 10.30
C LEU A 49 20.43 3.95 8.82
N PRO A 50 21.55 3.97 8.08
CA PRO A 50 21.51 4.06 6.62
C PRO A 50 20.56 3.00 6.05
N ARG A 51 19.76 3.41 5.05
CA ARG A 51 18.81 2.49 4.42
C ARG A 51 19.58 1.38 3.70
N ASP A 52 19.28 0.13 4.04
CA ASP A 52 19.90 -1.06 3.46
C ASP A 52 18.89 -2.22 3.45
N LEU A 53 18.17 -2.35 2.35
CA LEU A 53 17.11 -3.34 2.19
C LEU A 53 17.65 -4.77 2.09
N ALA A 54 18.86 -4.95 1.56
CA ALA A 54 19.48 -6.26 1.48
C ALA A 54 19.90 -6.76 2.86
N ALA A 55 20.54 -5.90 3.66
CA ALA A 55 20.88 -6.24 5.03
C ALA A 55 19.63 -6.36 5.93
N ALA A 56 18.56 -5.62 5.65
CA ALA A 56 17.27 -5.82 6.31
C ALA A 56 16.69 -7.22 6.04
N ARG A 57 16.76 -7.76 4.81
CA ARG A 57 16.34 -9.15 4.54
C ARG A 57 17.10 -10.16 5.39
N VAL A 58 18.41 -9.98 5.53
CA VAL A 58 19.26 -10.88 6.33
C VAL A 58 18.82 -10.85 7.79
N ASP A 59 18.61 -9.66 8.35
CA ASP A 59 18.14 -9.51 9.73
C ASP A 59 16.73 -10.12 9.93
N LEU A 60 15.80 -9.88 8.99
CA LEU A 60 14.45 -10.45 9.06
C LEU A 60 14.47 -11.98 9.02
N ALA A 61 15.33 -12.58 8.19
CA ALA A 61 15.49 -14.03 8.11
C ALA A 61 16.04 -14.62 9.41
N ALA A 62 16.96 -13.90 10.07
CA ALA A 62 17.55 -14.32 11.33
C ALA A 62 16.64 -14.08 12.55
N ALA A 63 15.67 -13.17 12.46
CA ALA A 63 14.84 -12.74 13.59
C ALA A 63 13.90 -13.83 14.14
N ASN A 64 13.53 -14.82 13.31
CA ASN A 64 12.67 -15.96 13.69
C ASN A 64 11.41 -15.58 14.50
N SER A 65 10.73 -14.51 14.08
CA SER A 65 9.49 -14.02 14.71
C SER A 65 8.39 -13.86 13.67
N ILE A 66 7.13 -13.99 14.10
CA ILE A 66 5.96 -13.86 13.20
C ILE A 66 6.01 -12.53 12.43
N GLY A 67 6.32 -11.43 13.13
CA GLY A 67 6.39 -10.11 12.51
C GLY A 67 7.46 -10.04 11.41
N ALA A 68 8.66 -10.54 11.70
CA ALA A 68 9.75 -10.55 10.72
C ALA A 68 9.48 -11.49 9.54
N ALA A 69 8.89 -12.66 9.80
CA ALA A 69 8.52 -13.64 8.77
C ALA A 69 7.52 -13.06 7.76
N ARG A 70 6.50 -12.33 8.22
CA ARG A 70 5.54 -11.66 7.32
C ARG A 70 6.19 -10.61 6.43
N ILE A 71 7.06 -9.78 7.00
CA ILE A 71 7.81 -8.76 6.22
C ILE A 71 8.71 -9.46 5.20
N LEU A 72 9.45 -10.47 5.63
CA LEU A 72 10.35 -11.22 4.75
C LEU A 72 9.61 -11.90 3.61
N ALA A 73 8.44 -12.51 3.87
CA ALA A 73 7.59 -13.08 2.84
C ALA A 73 7.21 -12.03 1.79
N GLY A 74 6.83 -10.82 2.22
CA GLY A 74 6.57 -9.68 1.32
C GLY A 74 7.81 -9.28 0.51
N PHE A 75 8.98 -9.21 1.13
CA PHE A 75 10.24 -8.85 0.46
C PHE A 75 10.68 -9.91 -0.56
N LEU A 76 10.48 -11.19 -0.25
CA LEU A 76 10.69 -12.30 -1.18
C LEU A 76 9.73 -12.20 -2.37
N ALA A 77 8.44 -11.99 -2.12
CA ALA A 77 7.41 -11.89 -3.14
C ALA A 77 7.63 -10.71 -4.11
N SER A 78 8.12 -9.58 -3.60
CA SER A 78 8.29 -8.33 -4.35
C SER A 78 9.71 -8.10 -4.88
N GLY A 79 10.71 -8.86 -4.42
CA GLY A 79 12.11 -8.62 -4.76
C GLY A 79 12.74 -7.42 -4.04
N ILE A 80 12.12 -6.94 -2.95
CA ILE A 80 12.70 -5.85 -2.16
C ILE A 80 13.97 -6.35 -1.47
N GLY A 81 15.08 -5.64 -1.65
CA GLY A 81 16.38 -5.97 -1.08
C GLY A 81 17.08 -7.20 -1.68
N GLY A 82 16.64 -7.69 -2.85
CA GLY A 82 17.25 -8.87 -3.48
C GLY A 82 16.54 -9.31 -4.75
N ALA A 83 16.77 -10.54 -5.20
CA ALA A 83 15.96 -11.10 -6.28
C ALA A 83 14.54 -11.42 -5.77
N ARG A 84 13.57 -11.35 -6.69
CA ARG A 84 12.21 -11.83 -6.45
C ARG A 84 12.22 -13.35 -6.32
N ASP A 85 11.59 -13.86 -5.28
CA ASP A 85 11.47 -15.29 -4.98
C ASP A 85 10.06 -15.59 -4.46
N TRP A 86 9.13 -15.72 -5.40
CA TRP A 86 7.72 -15.99 -5.09
C TRP A 86 7.54 -17.35 -4.40
N ALA A 87 8.25 -18.38 -4.84
CA ALA A 87 8.16 -19.72 -4.25
C ALA A 87 8.69 -19.73 -2.80
N GLY A 88 9.80 -19.05 -2.53
CA GLY A 88 10.30 -18.84 -1.18
C GLY A 88 9.34 -18.04 -0.30
N ALA A 89 8.65 -17.04 -0.86
CA ALA A 89 7.61 -16.30 -0.13
C ALA A 89 6.44 -17.20 0.29
N LEU A 90 5.98 -18.11 -0.59
CA LEU A 90 4.93 -19.07 -0.25
C LEU A 90 5.38 -20.08 0.81
N THR A 91 6.61 -20.58 0.68
CA THR A 91 7.22 -21.47 1.69
C THR A 91 7.25 -20.79 3.07
N MET A 92 7.63 -19.51 3.12
CA MET A 92 7.60 -18.73 4.36
C MET A 92 6.19 -18.58 4.93
N LEU A 93 5.15 -18.43 4.10
CA LEU A 93 3.78 -18.42 4.61
C LEU A 93 3.36 -19.80 5.14
N ASP A 94 3.72 -20.88 4.45
CA ASP A 94 3.41 -22.26 4.83
C ASP A 94 4.07 -22.62 6.17
N ASP A 95 5.35 -22.27 6.37
CA ASP A 95 6.11 -22.55 7.60
C ASP A 95 5.50 -21.90 8.86
N TRP A 96 4.76 -20.81 8.69
CA TRP A 96 4.15 -20.06 9.78
C TRP A 96 2.63 -20.24 9.88
N ALA A 97 1.98 -20.91 8.92
CA ALA A 97 0.53 -21.01 8.83
C ALA A 97 -0.13 -21.58 10.11
N ASP A 98 0.52 -22.55 10.77
CA ASP A 98 0.00 -23.17 12.00
C ASP A 98 0.00 -22.23 13.22
N ARG A 99 0.84 -21.19 13.20
CA ARG A 99 1.08 -20.28 14.34
C ARG A 99 0.65 -18.85 14.06
N ASP A 100 0.39 -18.54 12.80
CA ASP A 100 -0.01 -17.24 12.32
C ASP A 100 -1.25 -17.33 11.42
N PRO A 101 -2.45 -16.99 11.96
CA PRO A 101 -3.68 -16.95 11.18
C PRO A 101 -3.63 -16.01 9.96
N ILE A 102 -2.80 -14.96 10.02
CA ILE A 102 -2.62 -14.05 8.88
C ILE A 102 -1.86 -14.75 7.76
N ALA A 103 -0.80 -15.51 8.08
CA ALA A 103 -0.05 -16.29 7.09
C ALA A 103 -0.93 -17.38 6.47
N ALA A 104 -1.68 -18.11 7.30
CA ALA A 104 -2.66 -19.10 6.82
C ALA A 104 -3.72 -18.49 5.90
N GLY A 105 -4.29 -17.33 6.29
CA GLY A 105 -5.28 -16.61 5.50
C GLY A 105 -4.73 -16.11 4.16
N GLN A 106 -3.50 -15.55 4.16
CA GLN A 106 -2.81 -15.16 2.93
C GLN A 106 -2.61 -16.36 2.00
N ARG A 107 -2.13 -17.48 2.54
CA ARG A 107 -1.85 -18.67 1.76
C ARG A 107 -3.10 -19.27 1.13
N ALA A 108 -4.18 -19.37 1.90
CA ALA A 108 -5.47 -19.85 1.43
C ALA A 108 -6.03 -18.96 0.32
N LEU A 109 -5.93 -17.63 0.47
CA LEU A 109 -6.37 -16.71 -0.58
C LEU A 109 -5.52 -16.85 -1.85
N ILE A 110 -4.19 -16.88 -1.72
CA ILE A 110 -3.28 -17.03 -2.86
C ILE A 110 -3.59 -18.30 -3.65
N ALA A 111 -3.91 -19.41 -2.96
CA ALA A 111 -4.29 -20.67 -3.62
C ALA A 111 -5.58 -20.56 -4.46
N ALA A 112 -6.47 -19.61 -4.13
CA ALA A 112 -7.71 -19.34 -4.86
C ALA A 112 -7.57 -18.24 -5.92
N MET A 113 -6.44 -17.51 -5.96
CA MET A 113 -6.21 -16.46 -6.95
C MET A 113 -5.96 -17.05 -8.34
N ALA A 114 -6.47 -16.37 -9.37
CA ALA A 114 -6.14 -16.65 -10.77
C ALA A 114 -4.76 -16.07 -11.13
N ILE A 115 -3.70 -16.68 -10.61
CA ILE A 115 -2.30 -16.28 -10.80
C ILE A 115 -1.43 -17.46 -11.24
N ASP A 116 -0.29 -17.17 -11.87
CA ASP A 116 0.69 -18.18 -12.26
C ASP A 116 1.66 -18.55 -11.11
N ALA A 117 2.64 -19.41 -11.40
CA ALA A 117 3.65 -19.86 -10.45
C ALA A 117 4.62 -18.76 -9.97
N HIS A 118 4.56 -17.56 -10.55
CA HIS A 118 5.35 -16.40 -10.18
C HIS A 118 4.51 -15.31 -9.48
N GLY A 119 3.24 -15.57 -9.24
CA GLY A 119 2.30 -14.62 -8.65
C GLY A 119 1.82 -13.55 -9.63
N ASP A 120 1.98 -13.77 -10.93
CA ASP A 120 1.44 -12.90 -11.99
C ASP A 120 -0.04 -13.21 -12.24
N PRO A 121 -0.89 -12.20 -12.51
CA PRO A 121 -2.28 -12.43 -12.88
C PRO A 121 -2.37 -13.21 -14.21
N LEU A 122 -3.20 -14.25 -14.25
CA LEU A 122 -3.48 -14.99 -15.49
C LEU A 122 -4.44 -14.23 -16.41
N ALA A 123 -5.30 -13.39 -15.83
CA ALA A 123 -6.24 -12.55 -16.54
C ALA A 123 -6.64 -11.34 -15.68
N TRP A 124 -7.16 -10.32 -16.34
CA TRP A 124 -7.83 -9.16 -15.75
C TRP A 124 -8.98 -8.73 -16.67
N PRO A 125 -10.00 -8.01 -16.17
CA PRO A 125 -11.16 -7.68 -16.98
C PRO A 125 -10.82 -6.75 -18.14
N THR A 126 -11.58 -6.87 -19.23
CA THR A 126 -11.54 -5.89 -20.32
C THR A 126 -12.07 -4.54 -19.81
N PRO A 127 -11.34 -3.43 -20.01
CA PRO A 127 -11.82 -2.11 -19.63
C PRO A 127 -13.10 -1.72 -20.38
N GLU A 128 -14.07 -1.17 -19.66
CA GLU A 128 -15.31 -0.60 -20.21
C GLU A 128 -15.19 0.93 -20.26
N PRO A 129 -15.11 1.56 -21.45
CA PRO A 129 -14.94 3.00 -21.55
C PRO A 129 -16.14 3.80 -21.04
N LEU A 130 -15.88 4.77 -20.16
CA LEU A 130 -16.86 5.75 -19.65
C LEU A 130 -16.60 7.16 -20.21
N SER A 131 -15.35 7.47 -20.56
CA SER A 131 -14.92 8.72 -21.18
C SER A 131 -13.60 8.51 -21.93
N ASP A 132 -13.44 9.21 -23.05
CA ASP A 132 -12.19 9.22 -23.83
C ASP A 132 -11.22 10.33 -23.36
N SER A 133 -11.74 11.47 -22.88
CA SER A 133 -10.94 12.64 -22.51
C SER A 133 -11.43 13.32 -21.22
N PRO A 134 -10.80 13.05 -20.06
CA PRO A 134 -9.72 12.08 -19.86
C PRO A 134 -10.22 10.66 -20.10
N MET A 135 -9.29 9.75 -20.35
CA MET A 135 -9.57 8.31 -20.32
C MET A 135 -10.10 7.96 -18.93
N ILE A 136 -11.31 7.41 -18.89
CA ILE A 136 -11.94 6.87 -17.68
C ILE A 136 -12.58 5.54 -18.05
N HIS A 137 -12.14 4.45 -17.42
CA HIS A 137 -12.62 3.10 -17.66
C HIS A 137 -13.15 2.46 -16.37
N ALA A 138 -14.28 1.77 -16.46
CA ALA A 138 -14.69 0.79 -15.46
C ALA A 138 -13.96 -0.54 -15.71
N LEU A 139 -13.67 -1.28 -14.65
CA LEU A 139 -13.03 -2.60 -14.68
C LEU A 139 -13.85 -3.58 -13.83
N PRO A 140 -14.96 -4.12 -14.36
CA PRO A 140 -15.84 -4.98 -13.57
C PRO A 140 -15.15 -6.25 -13.09
N GLY A 141 -15.31 -6.61 -11.82
CA GLY A 141 -14.72 -7.83 -11.25
C GLY A 141 -13.19 -7.87 -11.28
N LEU A 142 -12.53 -6.72 -11.16
CA LEU A 142 -11.07 -6.62 -11.12
C LEU A 142 -10.46 -7.41 -9.95
N LEU A 143 -11.09 -7.35 -8.77
CA LEU A 143 -10.78 -8.18 -7.62
C LEU A 143 -11.97 -9.08 -7.28
N THR A 144 -11.67 -10.27 -6.76
CA THR A 144 -12.66 -11.17 -6.18
C THR A 144 -13.17 -10.64 -4.83
N PRO A 145 -14.37 -11.03 -4.38
CA PRO A 145 -14.87 -10.64 -3.07
C PRO A 145 -13.92 -11.00 -1.91
N SER A 146 -13.25 -12.15 -1.97
CA SER A 146 -12.30 -12.61 -0.94
C SER A 146 -11.02 -11.76 -0.90
N GLU A 147 -10.56 -11.25 -2.03
CA GLU A 147 -9.43 -10.31 -2.08
C GLU A 147 -9.81 -8.96 -1.48
N CYS A 148 -11.03 -8.48 -1.76
CA CYS A 148 -11.55 -7.28 -1.11
C CYS A 148 -11.66 -7.45 0.41
N ASP A 149 -12.14 -8.61 0.88
CA ASP A 149 -12.26 -8.92 2.31
C ASP A 149 -10.90 -8.98 3.00
N LEU A 150 -9.86 -9.51 2.33
CA LEU A 150 -8.50 -9.47 2.85
C LEU A 150 -8.05 -8.02 3.06
N LEU A 151 -8.16 -7.17 2.03
CA LEU A 151 -7.72 -5.77 2.13
C LEU A 151 -8.47 -5.03 3.23
N ALA A 152 -9.80 -5.23 3.33
CA ALA A 152 -10.61 -4.65 4.39
C ALA A 152 -10.15 -5.14 5.78
N SER A 153 -9.97 -6.44 5.97
CA SER A 153 -9.56 -7.05 7.25
C SER A 153 -8.18 -6.57 7.69
N LEU A 154 -7.20 -6.54 6.78
CA LEU A 154 -5.84 -6.09 7.08
C LEU A 154 -5.74 -4.58 7.31
N SER A 155 -6.71 -3.80 6.80
CA SER A 155 -6.78 -2.36 7.03
C SER A 155 -7.41 -1.99 8.37
N ASP A 156 -8.37 -2.78 8.88
CA ASP A 156 -9.31 -2.35 9.92
C ASP A 156 -8.65 -1.75 11.18
N ARG A 157 -7.63 -2.45 11.73
CA ARG A 157 -6.90 -1.98 12.93
C ARG A 157 -5.89 -0.87 12.66
N ARG A 158 -5.59 -0.60 11.38
CA ARG A 158 -4.60 0.39 10.93
C ARG A 158 -5.24 1.66 10.38
N LEU A 159 -6.56 1.68 10.20
CA LEU A 159 -7.28 2.87 9.74
C LEU A 159 -7.13 4.01 10.75
N ARG A 160 -6.49 5.09 10.30
CA ARG A 160 -6.30 6.35 11.02
C ARG A 160 -6.77 7.51 10.15
N PRO A 161 -7.09 8.69 10.71
CA PRO A 161 -7.45 9.86 9.92
C PRO A 161 -6.42 10.11 8.81
N ALA A 162 -6.89 10.35 7.59
CA ALA A 162 -6.03 10.53 6.43
C ALA A 162 -5.18 11.80 6.57
N LEU A 163 -3.87 11.66 6.38
CA LEU A 163 -2.90 12.75 6.49
C LEU A 163 -2.30 13.09 5.12
N ILE A 164 -1.90 14.35 4.94
CA ILE A 164 -1.08 14.82 3.82
C ILE A 164 0.27 15.32 4.33
N PHE A 165 1.32 15.12 3.56
CA PHE A 165 2.62 15.72 3.86
C PHE A 165 2.61 17.18 3.45
N HIS A 166 2.70 18.09 4.42
CA HIS A 166 2.75 19.53 4.16
C HIS A 166 4.21 19.96 3.99
N GLU A 167 4.66 20.17 2.75
CA GLU A 167 6.07 20.48 2.43
C GLU A 167 6.61 21.68 3.23
N GLY A 168 5.85 22.78 3.32
CA GLY A 168 6.28 23.98 4.06
C GLY A 168 6.44 23.79 5.58
N GLN A 169 5.75 22.81 6.17
CA GLN A 169 5.83 22.51 7.61
C GLN A 169 6.65 21.25 7.89
N LYS A 170 7.10 20.55 6.84
CA LYS A 170 7.83 19.27 6.89
C LYS A 170 7.20 18.24 7.84
N ARG A 171 5.87 18.19 7.89
CA ARG A 171 5.11 17.26 8.74
C ARG A 171 3.83 16.79 8.08
N PHE A 172 3.32 15.66 8.55
CA PHE A 172 1.99 15.18 8.21
C PHE A 172 0.93 15.97 8.99
N VAL A 173 -0.09 16.45 8.29
CA VAL A 173 -1.25 17.14 8.87
C VAL A 173 -2.53 16.48 8.36
N ALA A 174 -3.63 16.61 9.11
CA ALA A 174 -4.94 16.17 8.65
C ALA A 174 -5.25 16.82 7.30
N ASP A 175 -5.70 16.02 6.35
CA ASP A 175 -6.07 16.49 5.02
C ASP A 175 -7.28 17.44 5.16
N PRO A 176 -7.15 18.74 4.84
CA PRO A 176 -8.29 19.62 4.96
C PRO A 176 -9.38 19.22 3.95
N VAL A 177 -9.02 18.72 2.77
CA VAL A 177 -9.90 18.42 1.62
C VAL A 177 -10.61 17.07 1.78
N ARG A 178 -9.95 16.09 2.39
CA ARG A 178 -10.45 14.74 2.61
C ARG A 178 -10.81 14.50 4.08
N ASP A 179 -12.05 14.09 4.32
CA ASP A 179 -12.49 13.64 5.64
C ASP A 179 -12.72 12.12 5.57
N SER A 180 -11.64 11.34 5.74
CA SER A 180 -11.68 9.88 5.71
C SER A 180 -10.63 9.29 6.64
N ASP A 181 -10.72 7.99 6.91
CA ASP A 181 -9.58 7.23 7.43
C ASP A 181 -8.81 6.57 6.28
N ALA A 182 -7.52 6.33 6.45
CA ALA A 182 -6.65 5.64 5.52
C ALA A 182 -5.77 4.61 6.24
N ALA A 183 -5.45 3.53 5.54
CA ALA A 183 -4.44 2.55 5.94
C ALA A 183 -3.64 2.14 4.70
N GLY A 184 -2.34 2.47 4.66
CA GLY A 184 -1.45 2.09 3.56
C GLY A 184 -0.88 0.69 3.75
N PHE A 185 -0.49 0.04 2.66
CA PHE A 185 0.34 -1.18 2.70
C PHE A 185 1.75 -0.87 2.20
N PRO A 186 2.58 -0.12 2.97
CA PRO A 186 3.98 0.09 2.61
C PRO A 186 4.72 -1.24 2.55
N ILE A 187 5.94 -1.23 2.03
CA ILE A 187 6.77 -2.43 1.79
C ILE A 187 6.85 -3.43 2.95
N VAL A 188 6.81 -2.95 4.21
CA VAL A 188 6.83 -3.83 5.41
C VAL A 188 5.51 -4.55 5.68
N SER A 189 4.44 -4.16 4.99
CA SER A 189 3.10 -4.70 5.10
C SER A 189 2.48 -5.10 3.75
N GLU A 190 3.26 -4.97 2.65
CA GLU A 190 2.92 -5.51 1.34
C GLU A 190 3.25 -7.00 1.30
N TRP A 191 2.46 -7.78 2.03
CA TRP A 191 2.60 -9.24 2.11
C TRP A 191 2.20 -9.91 0.79
N PRO A 192 2.57 -11.19 0.56
CA PRO A 192 2.49 -11.81 -0.78
C PRO A 192 1.13 -11.68 -1.49
N ALA A 193 0.01 -11.82 -0.79
CA ALA A 193 -1.32 -11.65 -1.39
C ALA A 193 -1.59 -10.21 -1.83
N ILE A 194 -1.15 -9.22 -1.05
CA ILE A 194 -1.25 -7.79 -1.43
C ILE A 194 -0.33 -7.51 -2.61
N HIS A 195 0.87 -8.09 -2.62
CA HIS A 195 1.78 -7.94 -3.75
C HIS A 195 1.14 -8.50 -5.04
N ALA A 196 0.58 -9.71 -5.02
CA ALA A 196 -0.14 -10.27 -6.16
C ALA A 196 -1.31 -9.39 -6.64
N ILE A 197 -2.06 -8.78 -5.71
CA ILE A 197 -3.07 -7.76 -6.04
C ILE A 197 -2.43 -6.58 -6.77
N ASN A 198 -1.33 -6.01 -6.25
CA ASN A 198 -0.62 -4.90 -6.91
C ASN A 198 -0.14 -5.27 -8.32
N ARG A 199 0.29 -6.53 -8.55
CA ARG A 199 0.64 -7.02 -9.89
C ARG A 199 -0.57 -7.04 -10.83
N ARG A 200 -1.74 -7.47 -10.34
CA ARG A 200 -3.00 -7.39 -11.10
C ARG A 200 -3.42 -5.96 -11.41
N LEU A 201 -3.32 -5.06 -10.45
CA LEU A 201 -3.61 -3.64 -10.64
C LEU A 201 -2.72 -3.05 -11.74
N ALA A 202 -1.41 -3.34 -11.69
CA ALA A 202 -0.45 -2.88 -12.69
C ALA A 202 -0.76 -3.43 -14.10
N ALA A 203 -1.07 -4.73 -14.21
CA ALA A 203 -1.45 -5.33 -15.48
C ALA A 203 -2.73 -4.72 -16.06
N ALA A 204 -3.76 -4.50 -15.22
CA ALA A 204 -5.03 -3.90 -15.62
C ALA A 204 -4.90 -2.43 -16.05
N SER A 205 -3.94 -1.68 -15.49
CA SER A 205 -3.65 -0.30 -15.87
C SER A 205 -2.65 -0.17 -17.02
N GLY A 206 -2.09 -1.28 -17.52
CA GLY A 206 -1.05 -1.25 -18.55
C GLY A 206 0.27 -0.63 -18.06
N THR A 207 0.60 -0.78 -16.77
CA THR A 207 1.80 -0.24 -16.14
C THR A 207 2.61 -1.32 -15.43
N THR A 208 3.75 -0.92 -14.85
CA THR A 208 4.56 -1.77 -13.97
C THR A 208 4.15 -1.60 -12.50
N VAL A 209 4.54 -2.54 -11.64
CA VAL A 209 4.21 -2.50 -10.19
C VAL A 209 4.92 -1.34 -9.52
N GLU A 210 6.16 -1.10 -9.94
CA GLU A 210 7.09 -0.10 -9.42
C GLU A 210 6.64 1.33 -9.73
N GLN A 211 5.79 1.52 -10.75
CA GLN A 211 5.13 2.81 -11.00
C GLN A 211 4.08 3.14 -9.93
N GLY A 212 3.53 2.16 -9.23
CA GLY A 212 2.48 2.39 -8.25
C GLY A 212 3.02 2.87 -6.89
N GLU A 213 2.41 3.91 -6.34
CA GLU A 213 2.57 4.29 -4.93
C GLU A 213 1.81 3.34 -4.02
N THR A 214 2.26 3.16 -2.77
CA THR A 214 1.62 2.32 -1.73
C THR A 214 0.10 2.21 -1.87
N LEU A 215 -0.40 0.97 -1.93
CA LEU A 215 -1.84 0.71 -1.97
C LEU A 215 -2.48 1.20 -0.65
N GLN A 216 -3.49 2.05 -0.74
CA GLN A 216 -4.18 2.59 0.44
C GLN A 216 -5.63 2.14 0.49
N VAL A 217 -6.09 1.63 1.63
CA VAL A 217 -7.53 1.46 1.89
C VAL A 217 -8.05 2.72 2.55
N LEU A 218 -9.12 3.28 1.99
CA LEU A 218 -9.79 4.48 2.47
C LEU A 218 -11.18 4.11 2.99
N ARG A 219 -11.54 4.64 4.16
CA ARG A 219 -12.86 4.44 4.81
C ARG A 219 -13.61 5.75 4.93
N TYR A 220 -14.85 5.74 4.46
CA TYR A 220 -15.80 6.85 4.59
C TYR A 220 -17.05 6.39 5.34
N ARG A 221 -17.38 7.08 6.43
CA ARG A 221 -18.62 6.95 7.20
C ARG A 221 -19.71 7.88 6.66
N PRO A 222 -20.98 7.75 7.09
CA PRO A 222 -22.03 8.68 6.68
C PRO A 222 -21.61 10.15 6.93
N GLY A 223 -21.82 11.00 5.92
CA GLY A 223 -21.40 12.41 5.89
C GLY A 223 -19.97 12.65 5.41
N GLN A 224 -19.07 11.66 5.54
CA GLN A 224 -17.68 11.78 5.08
C GLN A 224 -17.59 11.77 3.55
N GLN A 225 -16.62 12.52 3.03
CA GLN A 225 -16.43 12.78 1.61
C GLN A 225 -14.96 13.10 1.29
N TYR A 226 -14.63 13.10 0.01
CA TYR A 226 -13.42 13.73 -0.49
C TYR A 226 -13.84 14.88 -1.39
N ARG A 227 -13.56 16.12 -0.96
CA ARG A 227 -13.92 17.31 -1.74
C ARG A 227 -13.14 17.36 -3.06
N VAL A 228 -13.59 18.25 -3.94
CA VAL A 228 -13.06 18.43 -5.30
C VAL A 228 -11.54 18.59 -5.29
N HIS A 229 -10.84 17.76 -6.06
CA HIS A 229 -9.39 17.77 -6.19
C HIS A 229 -8.91 17.17 -7.52
N LEU A 230 -7.60 17.26 -7.74
CA LEU A 230 -6.87 16.52 -8.76
C LEU A 230 -5.89 15.57 -8.05
N ASP A 231 -5.70 14.38 -8.59
CA ASP A 231 -4.69 13.45 -8.09
C ASP A 231 -3.28 13.81 -8.57
N ALA A 232 -3.16 14.46 -9.73
CA ALA A 232 -1.91 15.01 -10.19
C ALA A 232 -1.47 16.21 -9.32
N VAL A 233 -0.21 16.21 -8.90
CA VAL A 233 0.37 17.20 -7.99
C VAL A 233 1.20 18.22 -8.78
N PRO A 234 0.78 19.49 -8.89
CA PRO A 234 1.51 20.49 -9.67
C PRO A 234 2.99 20.58 -9.28
N GLY A 235 3.89 20.63 -10.28
CA GLY A 235 5.33 20.79 -10.07
C GLY A 235 6.14 19.50 -9.90
N LEU A 236 5.51 18.32 -9.81
CA LEU A 236 6.25 17.05 -9.78
C LEU A 236 6.79 16.67 -11.16
N SER A 237 8.07 16.28 -11.23
CA SER A 237 8.75 15.82 -12.45
C SER A 237 8.42 14.37 -12.86
N ASN A 238 7.96 13.57 -11.90
CA ASN A 238 7.39 12.24 -12.12
C ASN A 238 5.96 12.26 -11.57
N GLN A 239 5.01 12.57 -12.44
CA GLN A 239 3.64 12.84 -12.05
C GLN A 239 2.86 11.54 -11.78
N ARG A 240 1.82 11.60 -10.93
CA ARG A 240 0.76 10.59 -10.86
C ARG A 240 -0.03 10.65 -12.18
N SER A 241 0.26 9.74 -13.11
CA SER A 241 -0.35 9.71 -14.43
C SER A 241 -1.72 9.04 -14.45
N LEU A 242 -1.92 8.03 -13.61
CA LEU A 242 -3.18 7.30 -13.50
C LEU A 242 -3.58 7.13 -12.04
N THR A 243 -4.87 7.01 -11.79
CA THR A 243 -5.42 6.52 -10.53
C THR A 243 -6.28 5.31 -10.80
N LEU A 244 -6.07 4.25 -10.00
CA LEU A 244 -6.91 3.07 -10.00
C LEU A 244 -7.57 2.93 -8.62
N LEU A 245 -8.88 3.10 -8.60
CA LEU A 245 -9.72 2.86 -7.44
C LEU A 245 -10.35 1.46 -7.52
N VAL A 246 -10.46 0.75 -6.41
CA VAL A 246 -11.17 -0.54 -6.33
C VAL A 246 -12.18 -0.51 -5.19
N TYR A 247 -13.44 -0.75 -5.50
CA TYR A 247 -14.53 -0.76 -4.51
C TYR A 247 -14.45 -2.06 -3.68
N LEU A 248 -14.24 -1.95 -2.36
CA LEU A 248 -14.04 -3.12 -1.49
C LEU A 248 -15.34 -3.64 -0.87
N ASN A 249 -16.41 -2.85 -0.96
CA ASN A 249 -17.76 -3.21 -0.58
C ASN A 249 -18.77 -2.37 -1.38
N ASP A 250 -20.05 -2.70 -1.26
CA ASP A 250 -21.15 -2.03 -1.96
C ASP A 250 -22.44 -1.91 -1.13
N ASP A 251 -22.39 -2.26 0.16
CA ASP A 251 -23.48 -2.12 1.14
C ASP A 251 -23.59 -0.70 1.73
N TYR A 252 -23.54 0.32 0.86
CA TYR A 252 -23.68 1.74 1.22
C TYR A 252 -24.51 2.51 0.18
N THR A 253 -24.97 3.71 0.54
CA THR A 253 -25.62 4.66 -0.39
C THR A 253 -24.87 6.00 -0.44
N GLY A 254 -25.06 6.77 -1.51
CA GLY A 254 -24.19 7.92 -1.81
C GLY A 254 -22.78 7.46 -2.20
N GLY A 255 -21.76 8.27 -1.89
CA GLY A 255 -20.36 7.85 -2.02
C GLY A 255 -19.82 7.70 -3.45
N GLN A 256 -20.50 8.21 -4.48
CA GLN A 256 -20.03 8.10 -5.86
C GLN A 256 -18.73 8.88 -6.08
N THR A 257 -17.88 8.41 -6.99
CA THR A 257 -16.80 9.20 -7.55
C THR A 257 -17.38 10.06 -8.67
N HIS A 258 -17.43 11.37 -8.49
CA HIS A 258 -18.02 12.33 -9.42
C HIS A 258 -16.91 13.16 -10.07
N PHE A 259 -16.84 13.15 -11.40
CA PHE A 259 -15.94 13.99 -12.18
C PHE A 259 -16.64 15.32 -12.43
N THR A 260 -16.17 16.40 -11.82
CA THR A 260 -16.92 17.68 -11.71
C THR A 260 -17.02 18.42 -13.04
N ARG A 261 -16.13 18.12 -13.98
CA ARG A 261 -16.11 18.73 -15.34
C ARG A 261 -16.73 17.84 -16.40
N LEU A 262 -17.30 16.69 -16.02
CA LEU A 262 -18.00 15.77 -16.89
C LEU A 262 -19.38 15.47 -16.31
N PRO A 263 -20.39 15.14 -17.12
CA PRO A 263 -21.66 14.62 -16.62
C PRO A 263 -21.53 13.15 -16.18
N LEU A 264 -20.50 12.83 -15.38
CA LEU A 264 -20.12 11.47 -15.01
C LEU A 264 -20.01 11.31 -13.49
N SER A 265 -20.73 10.32 -12.97
CA SER A 265 -20.61 9.81 -11.60
C SER A 265 -20.57 8.30 -11.65
N HIS A 266 -19.61 7.71 -10.95
CA HIS A 266 -19.42 6.26 -10.95
C HIS A 266 -19.44 5.69 -9.52
N ARG A 267 -20.07 4.52 -9.39
CA ARG A 267 -20.03 3.66 -8.21
C ARG A 267 -20.00 2.22 -8.71
N GLY A 268 -18.92 1.52 -8.41
CA GLY A 268 -18.79 0.10 -8.69
C GLY A 268 -19.44 -0.78 -7.63
N ARG A 269 -19.59 -2.06 -7.95
CA ARG A 269 -19.89 -3.14 -7.00
C ARG A 269 -18.61 -3.58 -6.30
N LYS A 270 -18.74 -4.38 -5.24
CA LYS A 270 -17.57 -4.99 -4.59
C LYS A 270 -16.72 -5.75 -5.62
N GLY A 271 -15.44 -5.39 -5.71
CA GLY A 271 -14.46 -5.96 -6.64
C GLY A 271 -14.26 -5.16 -7.93
N ASP A 272 -15.15 -4.23 -8.27
CA ASP A 272 -15.01 -3.41 -9.48
C ASP A 272 -13.90 -2.37 -9.31
N GLY A 273 -13.21 -2.08 -10.41
CA GLY A 273 -12.22 -1.00 -10.52
C GLY A 273 -12.73 0.21 -11.30
N LEU A 274 -12.16 1.38 -11.02
CA LEU A 274 -12.29 2.60 -11.81
C LEU A 274 -10.89 3.15 -12.08
N LEU A 275 -10.47 3.11 -13.34
CA LEU A 275 -9.18 3.60 -13.81
C LEU A 275 -9.39 4.94 -14.53
N PHE A 276 -8.59 5.95 -14.21
CA PHE A 276 -8.63 7.22 -14.94
C PHE A 276 -7.27 7.88 -15.09
N ALA A 277 -7.11 8.64 -16.17
CA ALA A 277 -5.93 9.45 -16.42
C ALA A 277 -6.00 10.80 -15.70
N ASN A 278 -4.87 11.20 -15.11
CA ASN A 278 -4.72 12.43 -14.33
C ASN A 278 -3.95 13.52 -15.06
N ILE A 279 -3.33 13.19 -16.20
CA ILE A 279 -2.42 14.07 -16.94
C ILE A 279 -2.76 14.08 -18.43
N LEU A 280 -2.44 15.22 -19.05
CA LEU A 280 -2.39 15.37 -20.49
C LEU A 280 -1.18 14.63 -21.08
N PRO A 281 -1.14 14.36 -22.41
CA PRO A 281 0.01 13.74 -23.06
C PRO A 281 1.34 14.49 -22.85
N ASP A 282 1.29 15.79 -22.56
CA ASP A 282 2.47 16.62 -22.25
C ASP A 282 2.92 16.53 -20.78
N GLY A 283 2.26 15.72 -19.96
CA GLY A 283 2.60 15.50 -18.55
C GLY A 283 2.00 16.50 -17.56
N ARG A 284 1.31 17.55 -18.03
CA ARG A 284 0.63 18.50 -17.14
C ARG A 284 -0.63 17.88 -16.53
N PRO A 285 -1.02 18.27 -15.30
CA PRO A 285 -2.30 17.87 -14.72
C PRO A 285 -3.46 18.16 -15.69
N ASP A 286 -4.31 17.16 -15.95
CA ASP A 286 -5.50 17.34 -16.79
C ASP A 286 -6.65 17.91 -15.93
N PRO A 287 -7.10 19.16 -16.16
CA PRO A 287 -8.19 19.75 -15.40
C PRO A 287 -9.51 18.98 -15.54
N MET A 288 -9.71 18.21 -16.61
CA MET A 288 -10.91 17.41 -16.84
C MET A 288 -10.96 16.15 -15.96
N SER A 289 -9.85 15.77 -15.34
CA SER A 289 -9.78 14.70 -14.32
C SER A 289 -10.18 15.15 -12.91
N GLU A 290 -10.58 16.41 -12.75
CA GLU A 290 -11.05 16.97 -11.48
C GLU A 290 -12.27 16.19 -10.98
N HIS A 291 -12.17 15.68 -9.74
CA HIS A 291 -13.18 14.77 -9.20
C HIS A 291 -13.35 14.91 -7.69
N ALA A 292 -14.42 14.33 -7.19
CA ALA A 292 -14.78 14.29 -5.78
C ALA A 292 -15.36 12.92 -5.41
N GLY A 293 -15.13 12.48 -4.17
CA GLY A 293 -15.91 11.42 -3.56
C GLY A 293 -17.11 12.03 -2.85
N LEU A 294 -18.31 11.91 -3.43
CA LEU A 294 -19.53 12.47 -2.85
C LEU A 294 -19.80 11.90 -1.44
N PRO A 295 -20.56 12.61 -0.59
CA PRO A 295 -20.88 12.14 0.76
C PRO A 295 -21.51 10.75 0.77
N VAL A 296 -21.03 9.89 1.67
CA VAL A 296 -21.73 8.64 2.01
C VAL A 296 -23.01 9.01 2.75
N GLN A 297 -24.14 8.44 2.36
CA GLN A 297 -25.44 8.72 2.97
C GLN A 297 -25.79 7.69 4.06
N SER A 298 -25.56 6.40 3.79
CA SER A 298 -25.70 5.31 4.76
C SER A 298 -24.67 4.21 4.51
N GLY A 299 -24.42 3.38 5.52
CA GLY A 299 -23.39 2.34 5.49
C GLY A 299 -21.97 2.91 5.65
N ILE A 300 -20.96 2.08 5.37
CA ILE A 300 -19.55 2.46 5.34
C ILE A 300 -19.05 2.20 3.92
N LYS A 301 -18.34 3.14 3.30
CA LYS A 301 -17.66 2.90 2.02
C LYS A 301 -16.19 2.58 2.28
N LEU A 302 -15.72 1.46 1.73
CA LEU A 302 -14.32 1.08 1.65
C LEU A 302 -13.86 1.07 0.18
N ILE A 303 -12.73 1.71 -0.09
CA ILE A 303 -12.13 1.73 -1.43
C ILE A 303 -10.62 1.57 -1.30
N ALA A 304 -10.01 0.74 -2.12
CA ALA A 304 -8.57 0.73 -2.28
C ALA A 304 -8.18 1.74 -3.36
N SER A 305 -7.16 2.56 -3.10
CA SER A 305 -6.61 3.53 -4.05
C SER A 305 -5.16 3.19 -4.34
N ARG A 306 -4.82 3.16 -5.62
CA ARG A 306 -3.45 3.05 -6.13
C ARG A 306 -3.21 4.23 -7.06
N TRP A 307 -2.37 5.17 -6.63
CA TRP A 307 -1.83 6.19 -7.52
C TRP A 307 -0.66 5.60 -8.30
N ILE A 308 -0.61 5.87 -9.61
CA ILE A 308 0.37 5.30 -10.51
C ILE A 308 1.12 6.42 -11.21
N ARG A 309 2.44 6.35 -11.15
CA ARG A 309 3.37 7.36 -11.65
C ARG A 309 3.73 7.11 -13.12
N GLN A 310 4.16 8.16 -13.81
CA GLN A 310 4.59 8.09 -15.21
C GLN A 310 5.74 7.10 -15.41
N ARG A 311 6.64 6.99 -14.43
CA ARG A 311 7.76 6.07 -14.42
C ARG A 311 8.04 5.56 -13.01
N PRO A 312 8.71 4.40 -12.85
CA PRO A 312 9.27 3.98 -11.57
C PRO A 312 10.15 5.08 -10.96
N PRO A 313 10.35 5.11 -9.63
CA PRO A 313 11.26 6.04 -9.00
C PRO A 313 12.71 5.76 -9.42
N ASP A 314 13.54 6.80 -9.42
CA ASP A 314 14.96 6.68 -9.75
C ASP A 314 15.69 5.97 -8.58
N GLY A 315 15.85 4.65 -8.69
CA GLY A 315 16.48 3.79 -7.69
C GLY A 315 15.61 2.61 -7.25
N LEU A 316 16.19 1.68 -6.48
CA LEU A 316 15.49 0.48 -5.98
C LEU A 316 14.48 0.79 -4.85
N ASP A 317 14.31 2.06 -4.49
CA ASP A 317 13.72 2.47 -3.22
C ASP A 317 12.19 2.59 -3.22
N GLY A 318 11.55 2.46 -4.38
CA GLY A 318 10.09 2.54 -4.51
C GLY A 318 9.51 3.88 -4.02
N PHE A 319 8.19 3.98 -4.01
CA PHE A 319 7.47 5.07 -3.34
C PHE A 319 7.15 4.60 -1.92
N GLY A 320 7.91 5.05 -0.90
CA GLY A 320 7.69 4.54 0.46
C GLY A 320 8.66 5.02 1.55
N GLN A 321 9.60 5.93 1.25
CA GLN A 321 10.57 6.43 2.24
C GLN A 321 9.93 7.13 3.46
N HIS A 322 8.66 7.55 3.37
CA HIS A 322 7.95 8.25 4.44
C HIS A 322 6.72 7.51 4.98
N GLU A 323 6.40 6.34 4.45
CA GLU A 323 5.16 5.62 4.78
C GLU A 323 5.39 4.36 5.63
N ALA A 324 6.65 4.06 5.99
CA ALA A 324 7.03 2.80 6.65
C ALA A 324 6.33 2.54 8.00
N MET A 325 5.70 3.53 8.64
CA MET A 325 5.03 3.36 9.94
C MET A 325 3.81 4.29 10.17
N ALA A 326 2.95 4.51 9.17
CA ALA A 326 1.61 5.06 9.43
C ALA A 326 0.66 3.97 9.95
#